data_AF-A0AA92VTS9-F1
#
_entry.id   AF-A0AA92VTS9-F1
#
_cell.length_a   1.000
_cell.length_b   1.000
_cell.length_c   1.000
_cell.angle_alpha   90.00
_cell.angle_beta   90.00
_cell.angle_gamma   90.00
#
_symmetry.space_group_name_H-M   'P 1'
#
loop_
_entity.id
_entity.type
_entity.pdbx_description
1 polymer ?
#
loop_
_entity_poly.entity_id
_entity_poly.type
_entity_poly.pdbx_seq_one_letter_code
_entity_poly.pdbx_strand_id
1 'polypeptide(L)' 'MLAIKPIWCFSQSVTTTATGISKVENLKVAQDGKCFNLAGQQVGKGYKGIVIKNGKKMVIK' A
#
# COMPACT_ATOMS: atom_id res chain seq x y z
N MET A 1 25.77 32.82 -24.28
CA MET A 1 26.43 31.99 -23.25
C MET A 1 25.35 31.44 -22.34
N LEU A 2 24.88 30.20 -22.58
CA LEU A 2 23.83 29.56 -21.76
C LEU A 2 24.51 28.63 -20.74
N ALA A 3 24.40 28.95 -19.46
CA ALA A 3 24.88 28.10 -18.38
C ALA A 3 23.87 26.97 -18.12
N ILE A 4 24.27 25.74 -18.42
CA ILE A 4 23.51 24.53 -18.13
C ILE A 4 23.66 24.25 -16.62
N LYS A 5 22.57 24.37 -15.85
CA LYS A 5 22.55 24.04 -14.42
C LYS A 5 22.84 22.54 -14.23
N PRO A 6 23.74 22.14 -13.32
CA PRO A 6 24.02 20.72 -13.10
C PRO A 6 22.81 20.06 -12.43
N ILE A 7 22.36 18.96 -13.03
CA ILE A 7 21.32 18.13 -12.47
C ILE A 7 21.90 17.36 -11.28
N TRP A 8 21.34 17.60 -10.09
CA TRP A 8 21.72 16.85 -8.89
C TRP A 8 21.20 15.42 -9.00
N CYS A 9 22.11 14.46 -9.10
CA CYS A 9 21.79 13.04 -9.09
C CYS A 9 21.55 12.60 -7.63
N PHE A 10 20.27 12.54 -7.22
CA PHE A 10 19.91 12.04 -5.90
C PHE A 10 20.00 10.50 -5.91
N SER A 11 21.07 9.96 -5.33
CA SER A 11 21.19 8.53 -5.06
C SER A 11 20.51 8.23 -3.73
N GLN A 12 19.36 7.55 -3.78
CA GLN A 12 18.69 7.08 -2.57
C GLN A 12 19.36 5.79 -2.10
N SER A 13 20.18 5.88 -1.06
CA SER A 13 20.73 4.72 -0.37
C SER A 13 19.61 3.95 0.33
N VAL A 14 19.37 2.71 -0.09
CA VAL A 14 18.39 1.82 0.56
C VAL A 14 19.03 1.28 1.84
N THR A 15 18.67 1.84 2.99
CA THR A 15 19.02 1.25 4.29
C THR A 15 18.10 0.05 4.54
N THR A 16 18.64 -1.16 4.45
CA THR A 16 17.93 -2.41 4.78
C THR A 16 17.82 -2.59 6.29
N THR A 17 17.08 -1.72 6.96
CA THR A 17 16.64 -1.99 8.34
C THR A 17 15.54 -3.03 8.28
N ALA A 18 15.83 -4.26 8.71
CA ALA A 18 14.80 -5.28 8.84
C ALA A 18 13.73 -4.81 9.83
N THR A 19 12.47 -4.75 9.40
CA THR A 19 11.33 -4.21 10.16
C THR A 19 10.88 -5.10 11.34
N GLY A 20 11.70 -6.07 11.76
CA GLY A 20 11.39 -6.97 12.88
C GLY A 20 10.23 -7.94 12.62
N ILE A 21 9.88 -8.19 11.36
CA ILE A 21 8.82 -9.15 11.01
C ILE A 21 9.37 -10.57 11.15
N SER A 22 9.18 -11.17 12.33
CA SER A 22 9.67 -12.51 12.67
C SER A 22 8.84 -13.66 12.08
N LYS A 23 7.61 -13.39 11.64
CA LYS A 23 6.71 -14.41 11.07
C LYS A 23 5.68 -13.76 10.14
N VAL A 24 5.59 -14.27 8.92
CA VAL A 24 4.50 -13.95 8.00
C VAL A 24 3.44 -15.04 8.16
N GLU A 25 2.40 -14.76 8.92
CA GLU A 25 1.26 -15.65 9.05
C GLU A 25 0.08 -15.14 8.21
N ASN A 26 -0.49 -16.03 7.41
CA ASN A 26 -1.78 -15.77 6.78
C ASN A 26 -2.84 -15.87 7.88
N LEU A 27 -3.06 -14.76 8.61
CA LEU A 27 -4.22 -14.60 9.47
C LEU A 27 -5.45 -15.02 8.67
N LYS A 28 -6.28 -15.92 9.24
CA LYS A 28 -7.51 -16.38 8.58
C LYS A 28 -8.29 -15.16 8.14
N VAL A 29 -8.32 -14.95 6.83
CA VAL A 29 -9.04 -13.86 6.21
C VAL A 29 -10.48 -13.96 6.67
N ALA A 30 -11.02 -12.90 7.27
CA ALA A 30 -12.45 -12.79 7.50
C ALA A 30 -13.14 -12.84 6.13
N GLN A 31 -13.72 -14.00 5.79
CA GLN A 31 -14.37 -14.26 4.50
C GLN A 31 -15.79 -13.67 4.45
N ASP A 32 -16.17 -12.82 5.41
CA ASP A 32 -17.52 -12.27 5.55
C ASP A 32 -17.92 -11.26 4.46
N GLY A 33 -17.11 -11.12 3.40
CA GLY A 33 -17.42 -10.25 2.26
C GLY A 33 -17.42 -8.75 2.58
N LYS A 34 -17.01 -8.37 3.79
CA LYS A 34 -16.84 -6.98 4.23
C LYS A 34 -15.70 -6.33 3.44
N CYS A 35 -15.91 -5.10 3.00
CA CYS A 35 -14.90 -4.28 2.33
C CYS A 35 -14.36 -3.25 3.31
N PHE A 36 -13.06 -3.03 3.30
CA PHE A 36 -12.39 -2.02 4.12
C PHE A 36 -11.61 -1.05 3.23
N ASN A 37 -11.50 0.22 3.62
CA ASN A 37 -10.54 1.13 3.01
C ASN A 37 -9.12 0.90 3.59
N LEU A 38 -8.13 1.62 3.09
CA LEU A 38 -6.74 1.52 3.57
C LEU A 38 -6.55 1.95 5.03
N ALA A 39 -7.49 2.70 5.61
CA ALA A 39 -7.51 3.09 7.01
C ALA A 39 -8.16 2.02 7.92
N GLY A 40 -8.61 0.88 7.37
CA GLY A 40 -9.26 -0.20 8.12
C GLY A 40 -10.74 0.05 8.45
N GLN A 41 -11.36 1.07 7.86
CA GLN A 41 -12.78 1.37 8.04
C GLN A 41 -13.63 0.56 7.07
N GLN A 42 -14.76 0.03 7.51
CA GLN A 42 -15.69 -0.70 6.64
C GLN A 42 -16.36 0.27 5.64
N VAL A 43 -16.44 -0.15 4.37
CA VAL A 43 -17.04 0.64 3.28
C VAL A 43 -18.14 -0.13 2.56
N GLY A 44 -19.11 0.60 2.00
CA GLY A 44 -20.24 0.04 1.25
C GLY A 44 -19.95 -0.19 -0.24
N LYS A 45 -20.95 -0.69 -0.98
CA LYS A 45 -20.85 -1.06 -2.40
C LYS A 45 -20.53 0.10 -3.36
N GLY A 46 -20.86 1.34 -3.00
CA GLY A 46 -20.63 2.53 -3.82
C GLY A 46 -19.27 3.20 -3.64
N TYR A 47 -18.37 2.61 -2.85
CA TYR A 47 -17.05 3.16 -2.60
C TYR A 47 -16.16 3.05 -3.83
N LYS A 48 -15.51 4.16 -4.21
CA LYS A 48 -14.58 4.23 -5.34
C LYS A 48 -13.15 4.28 -4.84
N GLY A 49 -12.26 3.57 -5.51
CA GLY A 49 -10.83 3.51 -5.19
C GLY A 49 -10.37 2.15 -4.69
N ILE A 50 -9.27 2.13 -3.93
CA ILE A 50 -8.64 0.90 -3.44
C ILE A 50 -9.35 0.44 -2.17
N VAL A 51 -9.81 -0.82 -2.17
CA VAL A 51 -10.38 -1.48 -0.99
C VAL A 51 -9.66 -2.78 -0.69
N ILE A 52 -9.76 -3.21 0.55
CA ILE A 52 -9.33 -4.52 1.03
C ILE A 52 -10.60 -5.35 1.20
N LYS A 53 -10.73 -6.43 0.42
CA LYS A 53 -11.81 -7.40 0.54
C LYS A 53 -11.20 -8.79 0.62
N ASN A 54 -11.62 -9.56 1.61
CA ASN A 54 -11.07 -10.91 1.86
C ASN A 54 -9.52 -10.89 1.86
N GLY A 55 -8.91 -9.92 2.55
CA GLY A 55 -7.46 -9.81 2.67
C GLY A 55 -6.71 -9.46 1.39
N LYS A 56 -7.42 -9.23 0.27
CA LYS A 56 -6.85 -8.86 -1.02
C LYS A 56 -7.19 -7.40 -1.34
N LYS A 57 -6.21 -6.65 -1.83
CA LYS A 57 -6.42 -5.29 -2.32
C LYS A 57 -7.04 -5.36 -3.73
N MET A 58 -8.10 -4.58 -3.96
CA MET A 58 -8.79 -4.49 -5.24
C MET A 58 -9.21 -3.04 -5.52
N VAL A 59 -9.33 -2.68 -6.79
CA VAL A 59 -9.80 -1.36 -7.22
C VAL A 59 -11.28 -1.47 -7.57
N ILE A 60 -12.10 -0.60 -6.98
CA ILE A 60 -13.54 -0.46 -7.29
C ILE A 60 -13.73 0.87 -8.02
N LYS A 61 -14.51 0.84 -9.09
CA LYS A 61 -14.78 1.99 -9.97
C LYS A 61 -16.02 2.76 -9.56
#